data_AF-A0A8I1KC37-F1
#
_entry.id   AF-A0A8I1KC37-F1
#
_cell.length_a   1.000
_cell.length_b   1.000
_cell.length_c   1.000
_cell.angle_alpha   90.00
_cell.angle_beta   90.00
_cell.angle_gamma   90.00
#
_symmetry.space_group_name_H-M   'P 1'
#
loop_
_entity.id
_entity.type
_entity.pdbx_description
1 polymer ?
#
loop_
_entity_poly.entity_id
_entity_poly.type
_entity_poly.pdbx_seq_one_letter_code
_entity_poly.pdbx_strand_id
1 'polypeptide(L)'
;MKQQKVTLADQCADIGWSLTEVLAQKHDKRLWSLDGSPAGPPEEIVGQMYTSDGASVSYCEGGSALLLMKAAALETLAKRNLFGDRGDAVNRYLEAQMAILVDHTAEIVDTVRNISPDALARNVTELSKSSTLASFFPRVKSSFMLKLFDQLGREKLADILLAFSAAPYDYRAGWPDLIVIQGGAMKLVEVKTSDKLLDSQLRFAKGIAGPMGFDCEVVRLKAAKA
;
A
#
# COMPACT_ATOMS: atom_id res chain seq x y z
N MET A 1 -17.50 -36.12 5.61
CA MET A 1 -17.89 -34.72 5.92
C MET A 1 -17.43 -33.83 4.78
N LYS A 2 -18.32 -33.09 4.11
CA LYS A 2 -17.87 -32.06 3.14
C LYS A 2 -17.28 -30.90 3.94
N GLN A 3 -16.01 -30.58 3.72
CA GLN A 3 -15.42 -29.35 4.28
C GLN A 3 -16.25 -28.16 3.80
N GLN A 4 -16.70 -27.33 4.75
CA GLN A 4 -17.40 -26.09 4.45
C GLN A 4 -16.44 -25.16 3.71
N LYS A 5 -16.86 -24.63 2.56
CA LYS A 5 -16.02 -23.78 1.72
C LYS A 5 -15.92 -22.39 2.39
N VAL A 6 -14.76 -22.05 2.94
CA VAL A 6 -14.45 -20.74 3.55
C VAL A 6 -14.88 -19.62 2.61
N THR A 7 -15.67 -18.66 3.06
CA THR A 7 -16.18 -17.53 2.27
C THR A 7 -15.30 -16.28 2.43
N LEU A 8 -15.51 -15.24 1.62
CA LEU A 8 -14.83 -13.95 1.81
C LEU A 8 -15.18 -13.34 3.19
N ALA A 9 -16.44 -13.45 3.61
CA ALA A 9 -16.88 -12.95 4.92
C ALA A 9 -16.15 -13.68 6.07
N ASP A 10 -15.95 -15.01 5.94
CA ASP A 10 -15.18 -15.78 6.92
C ASP A 10 -13.71 -15.31 6.97
N GLN A 11 -13.09 -15.01 5.81
CA GLN A 11 -11.72 -14.49 5.77
C GLN A 11 -11.62 -13.10 6.41
N CYS A 12 -12.54 -12.18 6.09
CA CYS A 12 -12.60 -10.84 6.68
C CYS A 12 -12.74 -10.92 8.20
N ALA A 13 -13.62 -11.79 8.70
CA ALA A 13 -13.82 -12.01 10.14
C ALA A 13 -12.55 -12.57 10.83
N ASP A 14 -11.85 -13.50 10.19
CA ASP A 14 -10.59 -14.09 10.73
C ASP A 14 -9.48 -13.05 10.91
N ILE A 15 -9.39 -12.06 10.03
CA ILE A 15 -8.36 -11.00 10.08
C ILE A 15 -8.86 -9.69 10.71
N GLY A 16 -10.12 -9.63 11.13
CA GLY A 16 -10.72 -8.46 11.77
C GLY A 16 -10.97 -7.28 10.83
N TRP A 17 -11.13 -7.50 9.53
CA TRP A 17 -11.45 -6.44 8.56
C TRP A 17 -12.96 -6.39 8.33
N SER A 18 -13.55 -5.20 8.25
CA SER A 18 -14.96 -5.06 7.90
C SER A 18 -15.19 -5.43 6.43
N LEU A 19 -16.39 -5.91 6.11
CA LEU A 19 -16.82 -6.18 4.74
C LEU A 19 -18.01 -5.28 4.39
N THR A 20 -17.80 -4.37 3.46
CA THR A 20 -18.82 -3.47 2.92
C THR A 20 -19.24 -3.95 1.54
N GLU A 21 -20.53 -4.07 1.28
CA GLU A 21 -21.05 -4.44 -0.03
C GLU A 21 -21.67 -3.24 -0.73
N VAL A 22 -21.27 -3.01 -1.98
CA VAL A 22 -21.73 -1.89 -2.77
C VAL A 22 -22.37 -2.42 -4.04
N LEU A 23 -23.60 -2.01 -4.32
CA LEU A 23 -24.24 -2.30 -5.59
C LEU A 23 -23.67 -1.38 -6.66
N ALA A 24 -23.22 -1.97 -7.77
CA ALA A 24 -22.64 -1.27 -8.90
C ALA A 24 -23.09 -1.91 -10.21
N GLN A 25 -23.14 -1.13 -11.27
CA GLN A 25 -23.42 -1.63 -12.61
C GLN A 25 -22.17 -2.31 -13.16
N LYS A 26 -22.30 -3.58 -13.56
CA LYS A 26 -21.22 -4.34 -14.17
C LYS A 26 -21.38 -4.30 -15.69
N HIS A 27 -20.45 -3.64 -16.37
CA HIS A 27 -20.44 -3.53 -17.83
C HIS A 27 -19.65 -4.66 -18.47
N ASP A 28 -18.54 -5.06 -17.85
CA ASP A 28 -17.71 -6.19 -18.26
C ASP A 28 -16.92 -6.75 -17.05
N LYS A 29 -16.01 -7.71 -17.26
CA LYS A 29 -15.17 -8.32 -16.23
C LYS A 29 -14.38 -7.30 -15.40
N ARG A 30 -13.84 -6.28 -16.06
CA ARG A 30 -12.99 -5.24 -15.44
C ARG A 30 -13.60 -3.85 -15.49
N LEU A 31 -14.86 -3.72 -15.89
CA LEU A 31 -15.49 -2.42 -16.11
C LEU A 31 -16.79 -2.33 -15.31
N TRP A 32 -16.79 -1.40 -14.37
CA TRP A 32 -17.86 -1.17 -13.40
C TRP A 32 -18.20 0.31 -13.36
N SER A 33 -19.41 0.66 -12.94
CA SER A 33 -19.75 2.04 -12.62
C SER A 33 -20.71 2.11 -11.43
N LEU A 34 -20.66 3.23 -10.72
CA LEU A 34 -21.72 3.64 -9.81
C LEU A 34 -22.75 4.45 -10.58
N ASP A 35 -23.98 4.56 -10.07
CA ASP A 35 -25.11 5.15 -10.78
C ASP A 35 -24.77 6.50 -11.44
N GLY A 36 -24.78 6.52 -12.78
CA GLY A 36 -24.49 7.71 -13.59
C GLY A 36 -23.02 8.14 -13.69
N SER A 37 -22.10 7.46 -13.00
CA SER A 37 -20.66 7.75 -13.05
C SER A 37 -19.99 7.06 -14.26
N PRO A 38 -18.87 7.60 -14.77
CA PRO A 38 -18.09 6.94 -15.81
C PRO A 38 -17.64 5.54 -15.38
N ALA A 39 -17.62 4.60 -16.33
CA ALA A 39 -17.20 3.24 -16.04
C ALA A 39 -15.66 3.13 -15.97
N GLY A 40 -15.16 2.33 -15.04
CA GLY A 40 -13.74 2.14 -14.76
C GLY A 40 -13.43 0.81 -14.08
N PRO A 41 -12.15 0.53 -13.81
CA PRO A 41 -11.75 -0.63 -13.02
C PRO A 41 -12.30 -0.57 -11.59
N PRO A 42 -12.56 -1.72 -10.93
CA PRO A 42 -13.17 -1.78 -9.60
C PRO A 42 -12.52 -0.84 -8.58
N GLU A 43 -11.19 -0.80 -8.56
CA GLU A 43 -10.39 -0.03 -7.60
C GLU A 43 -10.57 1.48 -7.83
N GLU A 44 -10.70 1.90 -9.08
CA GLU A 44 -10.98 3.29 -9.42
C GLU A 44 -12.40 3.68 -9.02
N ILE A 45 -13.38 2.79 -9.25
CA ILE A 45 -14.77 3.02 -8.87
C ILE A 45 -14.94 3.13 -7.35
N VAL A 46 -14.32 2.22 -6.59
CA VAL A 46 -14.31 2.33 -5.12
C VAL A 46 -13.55 3.57 -4.67
N GLY A 47 -12.42 3.90 -5.31
CA GLY A 47 -11.67 5.12 -5.03
C GLY A 47 -12.51 6.39 -5.23
N GLN A 48 -13.35 6.43 -6.26
CA GLN A 48 -14.24 7.56 -6.54
C GLN A 48 -15.22 7.83 -5.40
N MET A 49 -15.76 6.79 -4.76
CA MET A 49 -16.65 6.92 -3.60
C MET A 49 -16.01 7.77 -2.50
N TYR A 50 -14.77 7.44 -2.13
CA TYR A 50 -14.05 8.19 -1.10
C TYR A 50 -13.66 9.60 -1.56
N THR A 51 -13.26 9.78 -2.83
CA THR A 51 -12.91 11.12 -3.32
C THR A 51 -14.10 12.07 -3.38
N SER A 52 -15.31 11.57 -3.70
CA SER A 52 -16.53 12.37 -3.68
C SER A 52 -16.86 12.88 -2.27
N ASP A 53 -16.44 12.14 -1.25
CA ASP A 53 -16.57 12.53 0.16
C ASP A 53 -15.38 13.40 0.64
N GLY A 54 -14.52 13.87 -0.28
CA GLY A 54 -13.40 14.76 0.01
C GLY A 54 -12.12 14.06 0.49
N ALA A 55 -12.03 12.73 0.42
CA ALA A 55 -10.82 12.01 0.78
C ALA A 55 -9.71 12.15 -0.27
N SER A 56 -8.46 12.10 0.19
CA SER A 56 -7.31 11.85 -0.69
C SER A 56 -7.11 10.34 -0.83
N VAL A 57 -7.10 9.83 -2.07
CA VAL A 57 -7.00 8.38 -2.34
C VAL A 57 -5.80 8.06 -3.22
N SER A 58 -5.11 6.96 -2.91
CA SER A 58 -4.08 6.37 -3.76
C SER A 58 -4.41 4.90 -4.01
N TYR A 59 -4.62 4.53 -5.26
CA TYR A 59 -4.97 3.17 -5.71
C TYR A 59 -3.79 2.53 -6.43
N CYS A 60 -2.81 2.08 -5.64
CA CYS A 60 -1.50 1.65 -6.13
C CYS A 60 -0.96 0.40 -5.43
N GLU A 61 -1.83 -0.42 -4.82
CA GLU A 61 -1.46 -1.72 -4.21
C GLU A 61 -0.29 -1.56 -3.22
N GLY A 62 -0.35 -0.53 -2.37
CA GLY A 62 0.71 -0.21 -1.41
C GLY A 62 1.96 0.48 -1.97
N GLY A 63 2.05 0.73 -3.28
CA GLY A 63 3.21 1.38 -3.91
C GLY A 63 3.64 2.70 -3.24
N SER A 64 2.67 3.52 -2.82
CA SER A 64 2.94 4.77 -2.09
C SER A 64 3.61 4.51 -0.73
N ALA A 65 3.24 3.44 -0.02
CA ALA A 65 3.87 3.08 1.26
C ALA A 65 5.27 2.49 1.05
N LEU A 66 5.44 1.61 0.04
CA LEU A 66 6.74 1.02 -0.30
C LEU A 66 7.77 2.09 -0.72
N LEU A 67 7.39 3.00 -1.62
CA LEU A 67 8.26 4.07 -2.05
C LEU A 67 8.49 5.13 -0.96
N LEU A 68 7.53 5.34 -0.05
CA LEU A 68 7.73 6.19 1.12
C LEU A 68 8.77 5.61 2.08
N MET A 69 8.66 4.32 2.44
CA MET A 69 9.68 3.64 3.26
C MET A 69 11.06 3.74 2.61
N LYS A 70 11.13 3.51 1.30
CA LYS A 70 12.36 3.64 0.53
C LYS A 70 12.93 5.06 0.57
N ALA A 71 12.12 6.08 0.34
CA ALA A 71 12.55 7.48 0.41
C ALA A 71 13.09 7.83 1.81
N ALA A 72 12.42 7.35 2.86
CA ALA A 72 12.82 7.57 4.23
C ALA A 72 14.14 6.88 4.61
N ALA A 73 14.40 5.73 4.00
CA ALA A 73 15.63 4.95 4.22
C ALA A 73 16.79 5.33 3.28
N LEU A 74 16.54 6.18 2.27
CA LEU A 74 17.40 6.31 1.08
C LEU A 74 18.86 6.62 1.39
N GLU A 75 19.14 7.45 2.40
CA GLU A 75 20.53 7.82 2.72
C GLU A 75 21.38 6.61 3.13
N THR A 76 20.84 5.75 3.99
CA THR A 76 21.54 4.55 4.43
C THR A 76 21.54 3.49 3.34
N LEU A 77 20.45 3.36 2.57
CA LEU A 77 20.40 2.49 1.41
C LEU A 77 21.47 2.84 0.36
N ALA A 78 21.66 4.14 0.09
CA ALA A 78 22.69 4.63 -0.82
C ALA A 78 24.11 4.47 -0.25
N LYS A 79 24.31 4.83 1.02
CA LYS A 79 25.60 4.68 1.72
C LYS A 79 26.08 3.22 1.78
N ARG A 80 25.15 2.28 1.96
CA ARG A 80 25.41 0.84 2.07
C ARG A 80 25.26 0.11 0.73
N ASN A 81 25.00 0.83 -0.35
CA ASN A 81 24.87 0.23 -1.68
C ASN A 81 26.17 -0.48 -2.08
N LEU A 82 26.07 -1.74 -2.49
CA LEU A 82 27.23 -2.58 -2.84
C LEU A 82 28.09 -2.00 -3.98
N PHE A 83 27.48 -1.23 -4.88
CA PHE A 83 28.15 -0.63 -6.03
C PHE A 83 28.65 0.79 -5.74
N GLY A 84 28.37 1.34 -4.54
CA GLY A 84 28.64 2.74 -4.24
C GLY A 84 27.85 3.71 -5.12
N ASP A 85 26.72 3.26 -5.68
CA ASP A 85 25.92 4.01 -6.64
C ASP A 85 24.54 4.38 -6.04
N ARG A 86 24.32 5.70 -5.84
CA ARG A 86 23.03 6.22 -5.39
C ARG A 86 21.94 6.00 -6.43
N GLY A 87 22.26 6.04 -7.73
CA GLY A 87 21.32 5.74 -8.80
C GLY A 87 20.79 4.31 -8.72
N ASP A 88 21.66 3.33 -8.45
CA ASP A 88 21.25 1.96 -8.16
C ASP A 88 20.34 1.90 -6.92
N ALA A 89 20.70 2.56 -5.81
CA ALA A 89 19.86 2.60 -4.61
C ALA A 89 18.46 3.18 -4.89
N VAL A 90 18.38 4.24 -5.72
CA VAL A 90 17.12 4.85 -6.17
C VAL A 90 16.31 3.90 -7.07
N ASN A 91 16.93 3.10 -7.93
CA ASN A 91 16.20 2.26 -8.89
C ASN A 91 15.88 0.85 -8.38
N ARG A 92 16.72 0.28 -7.51
CA ARG A 92 16.57 -1.09 -6.99
C ARG A 92 15.37 -1.23 -6.07
N TYR A 93 14.58 -2.27 -6.22
CA TYR A 93 13.41 -2.50 -5.37
C TYR A 93 13.75 -2.53 -3.87
N LEU A 94 12.82 -2.05 -3.03
CA LEU A 94 13.02 -1.99 -1.58
C LEU A 94 13.23 -3.39 -0.99
N GLU A 95 12.45 -4.38 -1.44
CA GLU A 95 12.58 -5.75 -0.95
C GLU A 95 13.97 -6.34 -1.21
N ALA A 96 14.55 -6.04 -2.38
CA ALA A 96 15.88 -6.52 -2.74
C ALA A 96 16.94 -5.83 -1.89
N GLN A 97 16.79 -4.54 -1.62
CA GLN A 97 17.72 -3.81 -0.76
C GLN A 97 17.66 -4.30 0.69
N MET A 98 16.48 -4.55 1.24
CA MET A 98 16.33 -5.09 2.60
C MET A 98 16.88 -6.51 2.71
N ALA A 99 16.73 -7.34 1.66
CA ALA A 99 17.31 -8.68 1.63
C ALA A 99 18.85 -8.66 1.54
N ILE A 100 19.41 -7.78 0.70
CA ILE A 100 20.86 -7.63 0.52
C ILE A 100 21.52 -7.04 1.78
N LEU A 101 20.86 -6.06 2.41
CA LEU A 101 21.40 -5.29 3.52
C LEU A 101 20.83 -5.75 4.87
N VAL A 102 20.52 -7.04 5.01
CA VAL A 102 19.88 -7.59 6.22
C VAL A 102 20.68 -7.29 7.49
N ASP A 103 22.01 -7.35 7.43
CA ASP A 103 22.91 -7.04 8.55
C ASP A 103 22.94 -5.55 8.94
N HIS A 104 22.35 -4.69 8.10
CA HIS A 104 22.23 -3.24 8.32
C HIS A 104 20.78 -2.80 8.61
N THR A 105 19.86 -3.74 8.84
CA THR A 105 18.44 -3.44 9.09
C THR A 105 18.25 -2.42 10.22
N ALA A 106 18.98 -2.56 11.33
CA ALA A 106 18.89 -1.61 12.45
C ALA A 106 19.28 -0.18 12.05
N GLU A 107 20.39 0.00 11.32
CA GLU A 107 20.83 1.32 10.84
C GLU A 107 19.82 1.92 9.85
N ILE A 108 19.25 1.09 8.97
CA ILE A 108 18.21 1.50 8.01
C ILE A 108 16.95 1.98 8.75
N VAL A 109 16.47 1.22 9.72
CA VAL A 109 15.28 1.57 10.52
C VAL A 109 15.52 2.84 11.34
N ASP A 110 16.70 2.98 11.94
CA ASP A 110 17.07 4.20 12.67
C ASP A 110 17.17 5.43 11.75
N THR A 111 17.53 5.23 10.47
CA THR A 111 17.51 6.32 9.47
C THR A 111 16.09 6.81 9.24
N VAL A 112 15.13 5.91 9.10
CA VAL A 112 13.71 6.25 8.98
C VAL A 112 13.21 6.96 10.24
N ARG A 113 13.55 6.44 11.43
CA ARG A 113 13.15 7.01 12.71
C ARG A 113 13.65 8.45 12.91
N ASN A 114 14.79 8.79 12.34
CA ASN A 114 15.43 10.11 12.51
C ASN A 114 15.26 11.05 11.30
N ILE A 115 14.54 10.65 10.25
CA ILE A 115 14.41 11.50 9.06
C ILE A 115 13.65 12.80 9.38
N SER A 116 14.13 13.91 8.85
CA SER A 116 13.41 15.19 8.88
C SER A 116 12.44 15.32 7.70
N PRO A 117 11.34 16.08 7.83
CA PRO A 117 10.41 16.32 6.73
C PRO A 117 11.10 16.85 5.46
N ASP A 118 12.07 17.76 5.60
CA ASP A 118 12.81 18.32 4.46
C ASP A 118 13.69 17.26 3.76
N ALA A 119 14.36 16.41 4.54
CA ALA A 119 15.16 15.32 3.98
C ALA A 119 14.28 14.32 3.24
N LEU A 120 13.14 13.95 3.82
CA LEU A 120 12.17 13.09 3.18
C LEU A 120 11.65 13.70 1.87
N ALA A 121 11.26 14.98 1.88
CA ALA A 121 10.75 15.66 0.68
C ALA A 121 11.78 15.69 -0.46
N ARG A 122 13.07 15.88 -0.14
CA ARG A 122 14.16 15.77 -1.11
C ARG A 122 14.27 14.35 -1.68
N ASN A 123 14.24 13.33 -0.83
CA ASN A 123 14.36 11.93 -1.26
C ASN A 123 13.14 11.48 -2.09
N VAL A 124 11.94 11.87 -1.70
CA VAL A 124 10.71 11.67 -2.49
C VAL A 124 10.84 12.33 -3.86
N THR A 125 11.33 13.57 -3.91
CA THR A 125 11.57 14.27 -5.18
C THR A 125 12.59 13.53 -6.04
N GLU A 126 13.67 13.01 -5.45
CA GLU A 126 14.67 12.24 -6.16
C GLU A 126 14.11 10.94 -6.75
N LEU A 127 13.39 10.14 -5.95
CA LEU A 127 12.72 8.93 -6.42
C LEU A 127 11.76 9.23 -7.58
N SER A 128 11.01 10.33 -7.49
CA SER A 128 10.02 10.70 -8.53
C SER A 128 10.62 11.08 -9.89
N LYS A 129 11.93 11.36 -9.95
CA LYS A 129 12.66 11.62 -11.20
C LYS A 129 13.11 10.34 -11.91
N SER A 130 13.03 9.18 -11.24
CA SER A 130 13.39 7.90 -11.86
C SER A 130 12.30 7.44 -12.82
N SER A 131 12.64 7.37 -14.11
CA SER A 131 11.79 6.76 -15.14
C SER A 131 11.56 5.26 -14.91
N THR A 132 12.52 4.59 -14.27
CA THR A 132 12.42 3.17 -13.91
C THR A 132 11.41 2.95 -12.80
N LEU A 133 11.44 3.77 -11.74
CA LEU A 133 10.40 3.67 -10.71
C LEU A 133 9.03 4.07 -11.25
N ALA A 134 8.96 5.09 -12.12
CA ALA A 134 7.71 5.51 -12.74
C ALA A 134 7.07 4.41 -13.61
N SER A 135 7.85 3.54 -14.24
CA SER A 135 7.31 2.41 -15.02
C SER A 135 6.77 1.29 -14.13
N PHE A 136 7.39 1.06 -12.97
CA PHE A 136 6.94 0.04 -12.01
C PHE A 136 5.80 0.50 -11.10
N PHE A 137 5.76 1.80 -10.77
CA PHE A 137 4.78 2.41 -9.87
C PHE A 137 4.05 3.58 -10.53
N PRO A 138 3.37 3.38 -11.68
CA PRO A 138 2.85 4.46 -12.51
C PRO A 138 1.74 5.29 -11.85
N ARG A 139 1.14 4.80 -10.77
CA ARG A 139 0.05 5.45 -10.03
C ARG A 139 0.50 6.15 -8.75
N VAL A 140 1.77 6.00 -8.36
CA VAL A 140 2.30 6.64 -7.15
C VAL A 140 2.54 8.12 -7.42
N LYS A 141 2.10 8.96 -6.48
CA LYS A 141 2.24 10.43 -6.55
C LYS A 141 3.07 10.91 -5.37
N SER A 142 4.09 11.72 -5.63
CA SER A 142 4.96 12.30 -4.60
C SER A 142 4.16 13.05 -3.52
N SER A 143 3.17 13.84 -3.94
CA SER A 143 2.30 14.59 -3.03
C SER A 143 1.50 13.67 -2.10
N PHE A 144 1.11 12.48 -2.55
CA PHE A 144 0.42 11.51 -1.70
C PHE A 144 1.38 10.83 -0.73
N MET A 145 2.61 10.51 -1.14
CA MET A 145 3.62 9.96 -0.22
C MET A 145 3.92 10.92 0.94
N LEU A 146 4.01 12.23 0.67
CA LEU A 146 4.20 13.22 1.73
C LEU A 146 3.00 13.31 2.66
N LYS A 147 1.78 13.36 2.11
CA LYS A 147 0.55 13.28 2.94
C LYS A 147 0.50 12.02 3.79
N LEU A 148 0.91 10.87 3.24
CA LEU A 148 0.97 9.61 3.95
C LEU A 148 1.99 9.65 5.09
N PHE A 149 3.13 10.31 4.89
CA PHE A 149 4.10 10.53 5.96
C PHE A 149 3.54 11.41 7.07
N ASP A 150 2.80 12.47 6.74
CA ASP A 150 2.15 13.34 7.75
C ASP A 150 1.14 12.55 8.60
N GLN A 151 0.50 11.52 8.04
CA GLN A 151 -0.43 10.65 8.77
C GLN A 151 0.27 9.61 9.64
N LEU A 152 1.30 8.95 9.11
CA LEU A 152 1.99 7.87 9.81
C LEU A 152 3.00 8.41 10.84
N GLY A 153 3.72 9.46 10.48
CA GLY A 153 4.92 9.89 11.19
C GLY A 153 6.08 8.90 11.04
N ARG A 154 7.26 9.35 11.48
CA ARG A 154 8.52 8.61 11.35
C ARG A 154 8.57 7.32 12.18
N GLU A 155 8.01 7.33 13.39
CA GLU A 155 8.03 6.15 14.28
C GLU A 155 7.21 5.01 13.66
N LYS A 156 5.98 5.30 13.25
CA LYS A 156 5.13 4.30 12.62
C LYS A 156 5.73 3.78 11.32
N LEU A 157 6.30 4.66 10.51
CA LEU A 157 6.97 4.27 9.27
C LEU A 157 8.18 3.36 9.53
N ALA A 158 8.96 3.64 10.58
CA ALA A 158 10.09 2.81 10.99
C ALA A 158 9.63 1.42 11.46
N ASP A 159 8.54 1.35 12.23
CA ASP A 159 7.95 0.09 12.69
C ASP A 159 7.43 -0.77 11.53
N ILE A 160 6.78 -0.15 10.54
CA ILE A 160 6.35 -0.83 9.31
C ILE A 160 7.57 -1.36 8.55
N LEU A 161 8.62 -0.56 8.39
CA LEU A 161 9.83 -1.00 7.68
C LEU A 161 10.51 -2.16 8.41
N LEU A 162 10.56 -2.11 9.75
CA LEU A 162 11.09 -3.20 10.56
C LEU A 162 10.29 -4.49 10.34
N ALA A 163 8.95 -4.42 10.39
CA ALA A 163 8.10 -5.58 10.10
C ALA A 163 8.29 -6.10 8.66
N PHE A 164 8.35 -5.19 7.68
CA PHE A 164 8.63 -5.52 6.28
C PHE A 164 9.97 -6.23 6.10
N SER A 165 11.01 -5.77 6.81
CA SER A 165 12.38 -6.32 6.71
C SER A 165 12.52 -7.76 7.18
N ALA A 166 11.58 -8.28 7.98
CA ALA A 166 11.59 -9.66 8.43
C ALA A 166 11.34 -10.67 7.30
N ALA A 167 10.57 -10.28 6.28
CA ALA A 167 10.28 -11.10 5.10
C ALA A 167 10.00 -10.20 3.88
N PRO A 168 11.01 -9.48 3.35
CA PRO A 168 10.80 -8.39 2.41
C PRO A 168 10.13 -8.83 1.11
N TYR A 169 10.45 -10.03 0.62
CA TYR A 169 9.83 -10.57 -0.59
C TYR A 169 8.40 -11.06 -0.38
N ASP A 170 8.01 -11.39 0.85
CA ASP A 170 6.64 -11.77 1.19
C ASP A 170 5.75 -10.54 1.38
N TYR A 171 6.30 -9.47 1.98
CA TYR A 171 5.58 -8.23 2.28
C TYR A 171 5.65 -7.15 1.20
N ARG A 172 6.38 -7.38 0.10
CA ARG A 172 6.31 -6.52 -1.10
C ARG A 172 4.96 -6.54 -1.80
N ALA A 173 4.14 -7.55 -1.49
CA ALA A 173 2.84 -7.79 -2.11
C ALA A 173 1.77 -8.03 -1.04
N GLY A 174 0.50 -7.93 -1.42
CA GLY A 174 -0.64 -8.14 -0.52
C GLY A 174 -1.08 -6.90 0.26
N TRP A 175 -0.46 -5.74 0.00
CA TRP A 175 -0.99 -4.46 0.43
C TRP A 175 -2.37 -4.23 -0.19
N PRO A 176 -3.33 -3.62 0.56
CA PRO A 176 -4.63 -3.28 0.02
C PRO A 176 -4.55 -2.34 -1.20
N ASP A 177 -5.53 -2.47 -2.08
CA ASP A 177 -5.60 -1.73 -3.34
C ASP A 177 -5.52 -0.22 -3.14
N LEU A 178 -6.24 0.29 -2.13
CA LEU A 178 -6.34 1.71 -1.81
C LEU A 178 -5.72 2.06 -0.45
N ILE A 179 -5.07 3.22 -0.42
CA ILE A 179 -4.80 3.99 0.78
C ILE A 179 -5.68 5.23 0.73
N VAL A 180 -6.53 5.42 1.75
CA VAL A 180 -7.48 6.52 1.86
C VAL A 180 -7.08 7.38 3.06
N ILE A 181 -6.99 8.70 2.85
CA ILE A 181 -6.74 9.69 3.91
C ILE A 181 -7.90 10.68 3.91
N GLN A 182 -8.64 10.74 5.02
CA GLN A 182 -9.79 11.63 5.18
C GLN A 182 -9.87 12.11 6.63
N GLY A 183 -10.06 13.41 6.86
CA GLY A 183 -10.25 13.96 8.20
C GLY A 183 -9.10 13.69 9.18
N GLY A 184 -7.86 13.48 8.70
CA GLY A 184 -6.72 13.12 9.54
C GLY A 184 -6.69 11.66 10.00
N ALA A 185 -7.52 10.80 9.41
CA ALA A 185 -7.47 9.36 9.57
C ALA A 185 -7.00 8.69 8.27
N MET A 186 -6.27 7.58 8.41
CA MET A 186 -5.86 6.73 7.30
C MET A 186 -6.61 5.40 7.37
N LYS A 187 -7.11 4.94 6.23
CA LYS A 187 -7.72 3.62 6.05
C LYS A 187 -7.09 2.89 4.87
N LEU A 188 -6.91 1.58 5.01
CA LEU A 188 -6.52 0.69 3.92
C LEU A 188 -7.75 -0.06 3.39
N VAL A 189 -7.97 -0.03 2.08
CA VAL A 189 -9.17 -0.61 1.47
C VAL A 189 -8.78 -1.62 0.41
N GLU A 190 -9.20 -2.86 0.60
CA GLU A 190 -9.09 -3.92 -0.39
C GLU A 190 -10.38 -4.02 -1.20
N VAL A 191 -10.28 -4.12 -2.51
CA VAL A 191 -11.42 -4.15 -3.42
C VAL A 191 -11.62 -5.55 -3.94
N LYS A 192 -12.86 -6.04 -3.81
CA LYS A 192 -13.26 -7.36 -4.30
C LYS A 192 -14.46 -7.27 -5.22
N THR A 193 -14.58 -8.25 -6.08
CA THR A 193 -15.80 -8.43 -6.89
C THR A 193 -16.41 -9.79 -6.57
N SER A 194 -15.99 -10.83 -7.28
CA SER A 194 -16.40 -12.22 -7.05
C SER A 194 -15.34 -13.07 -6.35
N ASP A 195 -14.13 -12.55 -6.22
CA ASP A 195 -12.97 -13.22 -5.66
C ASP A 195 -12.87 -13.08 -4.13
N LYS A 196 -11.82 -13.68 -3.58
CA LYS A 196 -11.53 -13.80 -2.16
C LYS A 196 -10.19 -13.13 -1.83
N LEU A 197 -9.89 -12.96 -0.55
CA LEU A 197 -8.55 -12.51 -0.15
C LEU A 197 -7.51 -13.56 -0.56
N LEU A 198 -6.43 -13.10 -1.17
CA LEU A 198 -5.26 -13.89 -1.52
C LEU A 198 -4.41 -14.17 -0.29
N ASP A 199 -3.59 -15.22 -0.33
CA ASP A 199 -2.70 -15.56 0.79
C ASP A 199 -1.73 -14.42 1.14
N SER A 200 -1.26 -13.66 0.14
CA SER A 200 -0.43 -12.48 0.37
C SER A 200 -1.16 -11.39 1.16
N GLN A 201 -2.45 -11.19 0.90
CA GLN A 201 -3.28 -10.20 1.62
C GLN A 201 -3.55 -10.66 3.05
N LEU A 202 -3.80 -11.96 3.26
CA LEU A 202 -3.93 -12.53 4.60
C LEU A 202 -2.61 -12.42 5.39
N ARG A 203 -1.47 -12.64 4.74
CA ARG A 203 -0.15 -12.43 5.36
C ARG A 203 0.08 -10.97 5.73
N PHE A 204 -0.20 -10.03 4.83
CA PHE A 204 -0.10 -8.61 5.11
C PHE A 204 -1.00 -8.21 6.30
N ALA A 205 -2.26 -8.68 6.30
CA ALA A 205 -3.22 -8.40 7.35
C ALA A 205 -2.71 -8.84 8.73
N LYS A 206 -2.15 -10.05 8.83
CA LYS A 206 -1.69 -10.62 10.10
C LYS A 206 -0.31 -10.12 10.52
N GLY A 207 0.59 -9.88 9.56
CA GLY A 207 1.99 -9.55 9.82
C GLY A 207 2.28 -8.05 9.92
N ILE A 208 1.49 -7.21 9.26
CA ILE A 208 1.66 -5.76 9.25
C ILE A 208 0.40 -5.06 9.76
N ALA A 209 -0.76 -5.25 9.11
CA ALA A 209 -1.91 -4.39 9.38
C ALA A 209 -2.46 -4.51 10.80
N GLY A 210 -2.68 -5.74 11.29
CA GLY A 210 -3.16 -6.02 12.63
C GLY A 210 -2.19 -5.54 13.72
N PRO A 211 -0.90 -5.96 13.70
CA PRO A 211 0.09 -5.49 14.66
C PRO A 211 0.27 -3.96 14.67
N MET A 212 0.09 -3.32 13.52
CA MET A 212 0.15 -1.87 13.39
C MET A 212 -1.18 -1.17 13.67
N GLY A 213 -2.27 -1.90 13.96
CA GLY A 213 -3.58 -1.31 14.25
C GLY A 213 -4.11 -0.44 13.12
N PHE A 214 -3.86 -0.81 11.86
CA PHE A 214 -4.44 -0.07 10.73
C PHE A 214 -5.95 -0.32 10.64
N ASP A 215 -6.69 0.76 10.41
CA ASP A 215 -8.09 0.67 9.99
C ASP A 215 -8.13 0.08 8.58
N CYS A 216 -8.74 -1.09 8.44
CA CYS A 216 -8.77 -1.85 7.21
C CYS A 216 -10.18 -2.35 6.90
N GLU A 217 -10.57 -2.25 5.63
CA GLU A 217 -11.83 -2.83 5.17
C GLU A 217 -11.70 -3.49 3.80
N VAL A 218 -12.66 -4.37 3.52
CA VAL A 218 -12.90 -4.92 2.20
C VAL A 218 -14.16 -4.29 1.64
N VAL A 219 -14.07 -3.65 0.48
CA VAL A 219 -15.24 -3.20 -0.29
C VAL A 219 -15.49 -4.18 -1.42
N ARG A 220 -16.65 -4.82 -1.41
CA ARG A 220 -17.08 -5.73 -2.47
C ARG A 220 -18.11 -5.09 -3.39
N LEU A 221 -17.75 -4.91 -4.65
CA LEU A 221 -18.70 -4.55 -5.70
C LEU A 221 -19.57 -5.75 -6.08
N LYS A 222 -20.88 -5.60 -5.96
CA LYS A 222 -21.89 -6.56 -6.40
C LYS A 222 -22.63 -6.00 -7.61
N ALA A 223 -22.82 -6.83 -8.62
CA ALA A 223 -23.63 -6.44 -9.78
C ALA A 223 -25.06 -6.13 -9.32
N ALA A 224 -25.54 -4.92 -9.60
CA ALA A 224 -26.95 -4.60 -9.49
C ALA A 224 -27.75 -5.58 -10.35
N LYS A 225 -28.83 -6.14 -9.79
CA LYS A 225 -29.76 -6.93 -10.60
C LYS A 225 -30.50 -5.95 -11.50
N ALA A 226 -30.50 -6.23 -12.81
CA ALA A 226 -31.40 -5.57 -13.75
C ALA A 226 -32.87 -5.84 -13.40
#